data_AF-A0A3A4RIU2-F1
#
_entry.id   AF-A0A3A4RIU2-F1
#
_cell.length_a   1.000
_cell.length_b   1.000
_cell.length_c   1.000
_cell.angle_alpha   90.00
_cell.angle_beta   90.00
_cell.angle_gamma   90.00
#
_symmetry.space_group_name_H-M   'P 1'
#
loop_
_entity.id
_entity.type
_entity.pdbx_description
1 polymer ?
#
loop_
_entity_poly.entity_id
_entity_poly.type
_entity_poly.pdbx_seq_one_letter_code
_entity_poly.pdbx_strand_id
1 'polypeptide(L)'
;MNPFPGQPPKNLPSPHAWREQDMAPAWPGELLESFCLRMSGQGMCVSRALMICDRRYALEQLSHAHNMADDTLRLMAVQLFRHFEARQSGIAGMH
;
A
#
# COMPACT_ATOMS: atom_id res chain seq x y z
N MET A 1 -59.06 6.78 9.38
CA MET A 1 -58.01 5.74 9.45
C MET A 1 -56.94 6.09 8.44
N ASN A 2 -55.77 6.53 8.90
CA ASN A 2 -54.59 6.73 8.07
C ASN A 2 -53.42 6.00 8.74
N PRO A 3 -52.72 5.10 8.04
CA PRO A 3 -51.39 4.74 8.47
C PRO A 3 -50.40 4.74 7.29
N PHE A 4 -49.50 5.71 7.27
CA PHE A 4 -48.13 5.57 6.75
C PHE A 4 -47.25 6.55 7.56
N PRO A 5 -45.97 6.26 7.84
CA PRO A 5 -45.04 5.51 6.98
C PRO A 5 -44.22 4.43 7.69
N GLY A 6 -44.14 3.25 7.07
CA GLY A 6 -43.16 2.23 7.44
C GLY A 6 -41.75 2.71 7.06
N GLN A 7 -40.97 3.11 8.06
CA GLN A 7 -39.53 3.32 7.93
C GLN A 7 -38.86 2.00 7.49
N PRO A 8 -37.94 2.02 6.50
CA PRO A 8 -37.09 0.86 6.26
C PRO A 8 -36.03 0.74 7.37
N PRO A 9 -35.70 -0.48 7.82
CA PRO A 9 -34.64 -0.69 8.82
C PRO A 9 -33.27 -0.31 8.24
N LYS A 10 -32.68 0.73 8.81
CA LYS A 10 -31.41 1.38 8.45
C LYS A 10 -30.13 0.64 8.85
N ASN A 11 -30.11 -0.69 8.84
CA ASN A 11 -28.95 -1.49 9.26
C ASN A 11 -28.56 -2.58 8.26
N LEU A 12 -28.57 -2.27 6.97
CA LEU A 12 -27.75 -3.03 6.02
C LEU A 12 -26.34 -2.42 6.04
N PRO A 13 -25.28 -3.18 6.36
CA PRO A 13 -23.94 -2.72 6.05
C PRO A 13 -23.89 -2.48 4.53
N SER A 14 -23.68 -1.22 4.15
CA SER A 14 -23.57 -0.82 2.74
C SER A 14 -22.61 -1.78 2.02
N PRO A 15 -23.01 -2.39 0.89
CA PRO A 15 -22.12 -3.22 0.08
C PRO A 15 -20.97 -2.42 -0.58
N HIS A 16 -20.74 -1.18 -0.17
CA HIS A 16 -19.59 -0.38 -0.56
C HIS A 16 -18.48 -0.35 0.50
N ALA A 17 -18.78 -0.69 1.76
CA ALA A 17 -17.77 -0.68 2.83
C ALA A 17 -16.65 -1.72 2.63
N TRP A 18 -16.92 -2.81 1.88
CA TRP A 18 -15.91 -3.81 1.52
C TRP A 18 -15.11 -3.47 0.26
N ARG A 19 -15.60 -2.55 -0.60
CA ARG A 19 -14.83 -2.11 -1.79
C ARG A 19 -13.76 -1.08 -1.45
N GLU A 20 -13.94 -0.32 -0.38
CA GLU A 20 -12.99 0.71 0.03
C GLU A 20 -11.81 0.15 0.85
N GLN A 21 -11.98 -1.02 1.48
CA GLN A 21 -10.87 -1.75 2.12
C GLN A 21 -9.93 -2.42 1.09
N ASP A 22 -10.44 -2.76 -0.10
CA ASP A 22 -9.68 -3.42 -1.17
C ASP A 22 -8.84 -2.43 -2.02
N MET A 23 -9.09 -1.12 -1.88
CA MET A 23 -8.43 -0.07 -2.68
C MET A 23 -7.40 0.75 -1.92
N ALA A 24 -7.00 0.36 -0.70
CA ALA A 24 -5.77 0.91 -0.14
C ALA A 24 -4.62 0.46 -1.05
N PRO A 25 -3.90 1.38 -1.72
CA PRO A 25 -2.88 1.00 -2.69
C PRO A 25 -1.89 0.05 -2.02
N ALA A 26 -1.51 -1.03 -2.71
CA ALA A 26 -0.59 -2.07 -2.23
C ALA A 26 0.68 -1.50 -1.60
N TRP A 27 1.04 -0.28 -1.99
CA TRP A 27 2.15 0.51 -1.49
C TRP A 27 1.70 1.93 -1.17
N PRO A 28 2.28 2.57 -0.13
CA PRO A 28 2.11 4.00 0.09
C PRO A 28 2.63 4.79 -1.13
N GLY A 29 1.72 5.42 -1.89
CA GLY A 29 2.04 6.03 -3.18
C GLY A 29 3.09 7.14 -3.11
N GLU A 30 3.00 8.02 -2.12
CA GLU A 30 3.94 9.13 -1.90
C GLU A 30 5.34 8.62 -1.47
N LEU A 31 5.38 7.62 -0.59
CA LEU A 31 6.62 7.00 -0.14
C LEU A 31 7.32 6.26 -1.28
N LEU A 32 6.55 5.53 -2.10
CA LEU A 32 7.06 4.82 -3.26
C LEU A 32 7.54 5.77 -4.35
N GLU A 33 6.87 6.90 -4.56
CA GLU A 33 7.31 7.95 -5.47
C GLU A 33 8.63 8.58 -5.03
N SER A 34 8.72 8.96 -3.76
CA SER A 34 9.94 9.52 -3.16
C SER A 34 11.12 8.53 -3.23
N PHE A 35 10.85 7.24 -3.04
CA PHE A 35 11.81 6.17 -3.21
C PHE A 35 12.33 6.07 -4.65
N CYS A 36 11.42 6.00 -5.65
CA CYS A 36 11.77 5.98 -7.06
C CYS A 36 12.60 7.21 -7.46
N LEU A 37 12.24 8.40 -6.95
CA LEU A 37 12.95 9.64 -7.26
C LEU A 37 14.39 9.62 -6.75
N ARG A 38 14.62 9.17 -5.51
CA ARG A 38 15.99 9.06 -4.97
C ARG A 38 16.81 7.98 -5.67
N MET A 39 16.23 6.82 -5.91
CA MET A 39 16.87 5.75 -6.67
C MET A 39 17.32 6.26 -8.04
N SER A 40 16.46 7.03 -8.72
CA SER A 40 16.78 7.68 -10.00
C SER A 40 17.95 8.67 -9.86
N GLY A 41 17.99 9.45 -8.78
CA GLY A 41 19.12 10.33 -8.45
C GLY A 41 20.44 9.59 -8.18
N GLN A 42 20.39 8.30 -7.84
CA GLN A 42 21.56 7.43 -7.72
C GLN A 42 21.90 6.68 -9.02
N GLY A 43 21.17 6.93 -10.11
CA GLY A 43 21.34 6.28 -11.40
C GLY A 43 20.53 4.99 -11.60
N MET A 44 19.65 4.64 -10.67
CA MET A 44 18.77 3.47 -10.78
C MET A 44 17.30 3.87 -10.97
N CYS A 45 16.79 3.75 -12.20
CA CYS A 45 15.36 3.94 -12.44
C CYS A 45 14.54 2.74 -11.97
N VAL A 46 13.68 2.94 -10.97
CA VAL A 46 12.77 1.90 -10.45
C VAL A 46 11.37 2.10 -11.01
N SER A 47 10.76 1.03 -11.53
CA SER A 47 9.39 1.08 -12.03
C SER A 47 8.37 0.81 -10.92
N ARG A 48 7.46 1.76 -10.72
CA ARG A 48 6.38 1.68 -9.74
C ARG A 48 5.46 0.47 -10.01
N ALA A 49 5.13 0.24 -11.28
CA ALA A 49 4.30 -0.87 -11.71
C ALA A 49 4.95 -2.23 -11.41
N LEU A 50 6.27 -2.34 -11.58
CA LEU A 50 7.00 -3.58 -11.25
C LEU A 50 7.12 -3.78 -9.75
N MET A 51 7.28 -2.73 -8.93
CA MET A 51 7.23 -2.90 -7.48
C MET A 51 5.86 -3.38 -6.99
N ILE A 52 4.78 -2.99 -7.68
CA ILE A 52 3.42 -3.43 -7.35
C ILE A 52 3.14 -4.86 -7.80
N CYS A 53 3.52 -5.20 -9.04
CA CYS A 53 3.16 -6.47 -9.67
C CYS A 53 4.16 -7.59 -9.38
N ASP A 54 5.46 -7.27 -9.31
CA ASP A 54 6.53 -8.24 -9.18
C ASP A 54 7.23 -8.12 -7.81
N ARG A 55 6.97 -9.14 -6.98
CA ARG A 55 7.55 -9.22 -5.63
C ARG A 55 9.07 -9.34 -5.65
N ARG A 56 9.65 -10.10 -6.57
CA ARG A 56 11.10 -10.33 -6.60
C ARG A 56 11.80 -9.03 -6.93
N TYR A 57 11.32 -8.33 -7.96
CA TYR A 57 11.76 -7.01 -8.33
C TYR A 57 11.64 -6.04 -7.15
N ALA A 58 10.51 -6.03 -6.44
CA ALA A 58 10.35 -5.17 -5.28
C ALA A 58 11.42 -5.45 -4.20
N LEU A 59 11.65 -6.71 -3.85
CA LEU A 59 12.65 -7.10 -2.85
C LEU A 59 14.08 -6.77 -3.28
N GLU A 60 14.42 -6.99 -4.56
CA GLU A 60 15.72 -6.63 -5.12
C GLU A 60 15.97 -5.13 -5.02
N GLN A 61 14.98 -4.30 -5.38
CA GLN A 61 15.12 -2.85 -5.30
C GLN A 61 15.20 -2.36 -3.85
N LEU A 62 14.45 -2.96 -2.93
CA LEU A 62 14.57 -2.65 -1.50
C LEU A 62 15.95 -3.02 -0.95
N SER A 63 16.50 -4.18 -1.35
CA SER A 63 17.84 -4.62 -0.97
C SER A 63 18.92 -3.69 -1.53
N HIS A 64 18.81 -3.30 -2.79
CA HIS A 64 19.68 -2.31 -3.42
C HIS A 64 19.66 -0.97 -2.70
N ALA A 65 18.46 -0.45 -2.40
CA ALA A 65 18.31 0.78 -1.63
C ALA A 65 18.89 0.66 -0.21
N HIS A 66 18.82 -0.51 0.41
CA HIS A 66 19.40 -0.74 1.74
C HIS A 66 20.92 -0.74 1.72
N ASN A 67 21.53 -1.18 0.61
CA ASN A 67 22.98 -1.23 0.42
C ASN A 67 23.57 0.10 -0.11
N MET A 68 22.73 1.08 -0.43
CA MET A 68 23.17 2.41 -0.83
C MET A 68 23.59 3.24 0.38
N ALA A 69 24.57 4.12 0.19
CA ALA A 69 25.05 5.07 1.21
C ALA A 69 24.08 6.26 1.43
N ASP A 70 22.78 6.02 1.35
CA ASP A 70 21.74 7.00 1.65
C ASP A 70 20.86 6.47 2.79
N ASP A 71 21.07 7.02 3.98
CA ASP A 71 20.34 6.62 5.18
C ASP A 71 18.83 6.78 5.07
N THR A 72 18.36 7.78 4.31
CA THR A 72 16.92 7.97 4.18
C THR A 72 16.32 7.01 3.16
N LEU A 73 17.03 6.68 2.08
CA LEU A 73 16.63 5.66 1.12
C LEU A 73 16.51 4.30 1.81
N ARG A 74 17.46 4.00 2.70
CA ARG A 74 17.43 2.82 3.57
C ARG A 74 16.20 2.84 4.50
N LEU A 75 15.88 3.96 5.14
CA LEU A 75 14.67 4.10 5.96
C LEU A 75 13.38 3.93 5.15
N MET A 76 13.29 4.53 3.96
CA MET A 76 12.15 4.40 3.07
C MET A 76 11.97 2.94 2.60
N ALA A 77 13.07 2.26 2.29
CA ALA A 77 13.04 0.84 1.92
C ALA A 77 12.49 -0.03 3.07
N VAL A 78 12.93 0.21 4.31
CA VAL A 78 12.41 -0.52 5.48
C VAL A 78 10.91 -0.24 5.69
N GLN A 79 10.45 1.01 5.53
CA GLN A 79 9.04 1.34 5.65
C GLN A 79 8.20 0.65 4.56
N LEU A 80 8.63 0.75 3.30
CA LEU A 80 8.00 0.07 2.16
C LEU A 80 7.92 -1.44 2.39
N PHE A 81 9.00 -2.06 2.87
CA PHE A 81 9.05 -3.48 3.20
C PHE A 81 8.04 -3.86 4.30
N ARG A 82 7.94 -3.06 5.37
CA ARG A 82 6.96 -3.31 6.46
C ARG A 82 5.52 -3.25 5.97
N HIS A 83 5.20 -2.29 5.09
CA HIS A 83 3.86 -2.22 4.47
C HIS A 83 3.58 -3.44 3.59
N PHE A 84 4.58 -3.88 2.82
CA PHE A 84 4.50 -5.07 2.00
C PHE A 84 4.28 -6.34 2.84
N GLU A 85 5.05 -6.53 3.91
CA GLU A 85 4.93 -7.67 4.82
C GLU A 85 3.60 -7.70 5.57
N ALA A 86 3.15 -6.56 6.11
CA ALA A 86 1.89 -6.46 6.86
C ALA A 86 0.69 -6.92 6.02
N ARG A 87 0.71 -6.63 4.71
CA ARG A 87 -0.32 -7.07 3.76
C ARG A 87 -0.17 -8.54 3.38
N GLN A 88 1.05 -8.99 3.09
CA GLN A 88 1.29 -10.39 2.72
C GLN A 88 0.96 -11.36 3.86
N SER A 89 1.22 -10.94 5.11
CA SER A 89 0.94 -11.75 6.29
C SER A 89 -0.56 -11.93 6.52
N GLY A 90 -1.44 -11.20 5.82
CA GLY A 90 -2.89 -11.24 6.04
C GLY A 90 -3.30 -10.69 7.40
N ILE A 91 -2.36 -10.13 8.16
CA ILE A 91 -2.58 -9.44 9.44
C ILE A 91 -3.03 -7.99 9.14
N ALA A 92 -3.89 -7.82 8.15
CA ALA A 92 -4.72 -6.63 8.06
C ALA A 92 -5.86 -6.81 9.06
N GLY A 93 -5.54 -6.51 10.33
CA GLY A 93 -6.47 -6.19 11.41
C GLY A 93 -7.83 -6.87 11.39
N MET A 94 -7.92 -8.04 12.01
CA MET A 94 -9.15 -8.41 12.72
C MET A 94 -9.15 -7.65 14.06
N HIS A 95 -9.57 -6.38 14.04
CA HIS A 95 -9.94 -5.65 15.26
C HIS A 95 -10.87 -4.47 14.94
#